data_AF-A0A821R413-F1
#
_entry.id   AF-A0A821R413-F1
#
_cell.length_a   1.000
_cell.length_b   1.000
_cell.length_c   1.000
_cell.angle_alpha   90.00
_cell.angle_beta   90.00
_cell.angle_gamma   90.00
#
_symmetry.space_group_name_H-M   'P 1'
#
loop_
_entity.id
_entity.type
_entity.pdbx_description
1 polymer ?
#
loop_
_entity_poly.entity_id
_entity_poly.type
_entity_poly.pdbx_seq_one_letter_code
_entity_poly.pdbx_strand_id
1 'polypeptide(L)'
;YQVLLDADPNIHRRLIGMGDSSGGMLWIYLLQWIISNNKPIPQGVVLHSPWPNLEYLDRIARFHTDGYLSLKLAYSLRQLVIGKDTYWFEVSDEELSKISPKNNSFEGFPPLYITAGTNELAIDAIRDMTEKMRLSGVEVILDEGEGLMH
;
A
#
# COMPACT_ATOMS: atom_id res chain seq x y z
N TYR A 1 -9.47 9.75 10.29
CA TYR A 1 -10.30 10.25 9.17
C TYR A 1 -11.63 10.82 9.66
N GLN A 2 -12.53 10.00 10.26
CA GLN A 2 -13.86 10.46 10.70
C GLN A 2 -13.83 11.69 11.62
N VAL A 3 -12.92 11.73 12.60
CA VAL A 3 -12.73 12.91 13.49
C VAL A 3 -12.46 14.21 12.71
N LEU A 4 -11.75 14.14 11.57
CA LEU A 4 -11.51 15.32 10.74
C LEU A 4 -12.79 15.77 10.04
N LEU A 5 -13.57 14.81 9.52
CA LEU A 5 -14.87 15.10 8.89
C LEU A 5 -15.88 15.64 9.90
N ASP A 6 -15.86 15.14 11.14
CA ASP A 6 -16.76 15.61 12.20
C ASP A 6 -16.44 17.06 12.60
N ALA A 7 -15.16 17.45 12.54
CA ALA A 7 -14.71 18.81 12.79
C ALA A 7 -15.03 19.78 11.64
N ASP A 8 -14.87 19.33 10.39
CA ASP A 8 -15.26 20.07 9.18
C ASP A 8 -15.67 19.08 8.08
N PRO A 9 -16.97 18.96 7.73
CA PRO A 9 -17.45 18.04 6.70
C PRO A 9 -16.83 18.29 5.31
N ASN A 10 -16.31 19.49 5.04
CA ASN A 10 -15.67 19.86 3.79
C ASN A 10 -14.14 19.72 3.81
N ILE A 11 -13.54 19.29 4.93
CA ILE A 11 -12.09 19.15 5.07
C ILE A 11 -11.49 18.25 4.00
N HIS A 12 -12.25 17.24 3.53
CA HIS A 12 -11.83 16.28 2.51
C HIS A 12 -11.36 16.97 1.21
N ARG A 13 -11.93 18.14 0.87
CA ARG A 13 -11.57 18.93 -0.32
C ARG A 13 -10.20 19.61 -0.22
N ARG A 14 -9.59 19.61 0.96
CA ARG A 14 -8.29 20.23 1.29
C ARG A 14 -7.37 19.26 2.04
N LEU A 15 -7.72 17.97 2.05
CA LEU A 15 -6.98 16.95 2.77
C LEU A 15 -6.13 16.16 1.78
N ILE A 16 -4.84 16.10 2.06
CA ILE A 16 -3.90 15.17 1.43
C ILE A 16 -3.54 14.11 2.46
N GLY A 17 -3.76 12.85 2.10
CA GLY A 17 -3.24 11.72 2.88
C GLY A 17 -1.77 11.51 2.59
N MET A 18 -1.00 11.05 3.57
CA MET A 18 0.38 10.62 3.36
C MET A 18 0.72 9.45 4.25
N GLY A 19 1.44 8.46 3.72
CA GLY A 19 2.04 7.39 4.51
C GLY A 19 3.18 6.71 3.79
N ASP A 20 4.13 6.22 4.58
CA ASP A 20 5.28 5.44 4.14
C ASP A 20 5.09 3.95 4.45
N SER A 21 5.63 3.05 3.64
CA SER A 21 5.68 1.62 3.96
C SER A 21 4.31 1.04 4.36
N SER A 22 4.19 0.50 5.59
CA SER A 22 2.93 0.04 6.18
C SER A 22 1.89 1.14 6.44
N GLY A 23 2.31 2.39 6.62
CA GLY A 23 1.43 3.57 6.61
C GLY A 23 0.86 3.85 5.22
N GLY A 24 1.63 3.60 4.17
CA GLY A 24 1.14 3.62 2.78
C GLY A 24 0.12 2.51 2.52
N MET A 25 0.40 1.29 2.99
CA MET A 25 -0.55 0.18 3.00
C MET A 25 -1.87 0.55 3.70
N LEU A 26 -1.77 1.16 4.87
CA LEU A 26 -2.93 1.60 5.64
C LEU A 26 -3.77 2.63 4.88
N TRP A 27 -3.15 3.56 4.15
CA TRP A 27 -3.88 4.50 3.31
C TRP A 27 -4.64 3.80 2.18
N ILE A 28 -4.05 2.79 1.54
CA ILE A 28 -4.73 2.03 0.49
C ILE A 28 -5.95 1.32 1.06
N TYR A 29 -5.84 0.69 2.24
CA TYR A 29 -7.00 0.10 2.94
C TYR A 29 -8.03 1.16 3.34
N LEU A 30 -7.58 2.31 3.85
CA LEU A 30 -8.47 3.39 4.27
C LEU A 30 -9.26 3.94 3.08
N LEU A 31 -8.65 4.11 1.91
CA LEU A 31 -9.34 4.55 0.69
C LEU A 31 -10.39 3.53 0.23
N GLN A 32 -10.08 2.25 0.21
CA GLN A 32 -11.06 1.19 -0.07
C GLN A 32 -12.24 1.23 0.91
N TRP A 33 -11.96 1.45 2.20
CA TRP A 33 -12.99 1.59 3.22
C TRP A 33 -13.83 2.86 3.01
N ILE A 34 -13.20 4.00 2.73
CA ILE A 34 -13.87 5.27 2.43
C ILE A 34 -14.85 5.10 1.28
N ILE A 35 -14.40 4.50 0.17
CA ILE A 35 -15.19 4.33 -1.06
C ILE A 35 -16.34 3.34 -0.83
N SER A 36 -16.06 2.17 -0.26
CA SER A 36 -17.09 1.15 0.03
C SER A 36 -18.17 1.64 1.01
N ASN A 37 -17.84 2.62 1.87
CA ASN A 37 -18.78 3.22 2.81
C ASN A 37 -19.35 4.57 2.33
N ASN A 38 -19.17 4.93 1.05
CA ASN A 38 -19.65 6.18 0.46
C ASN A 38 -19.28 7.42 1.30
N LYS A 39 -18.07 7.43 1.87
CA LYS A 39 -17.54 8.55 2.64
C LYS A 39 -16.92 9.59 1.68
N PRO A 40 -16.84 10.87 2.09
CA PRO A 40 -16.08 11.85 1.33
C PRO A 40 -14.65 11.36 1.08
N ILE A 41 -14.11 11.64 -0.10
CA ILE A 41 -12.78 11.17 -0.53
C ILE A 41 -11.79 12.33 -0.35
N PRO A 42 -10.58 12.12 0.20
CA PRO A 42 -9.56 13.17 0.26
C PRO A 42 -9.16 13.66 -1.13
N GLN A 43 -8.58 14.85 -1.20
CA GLN A 43 -8.17 15.48 -2.46
C GLN A 43 -7.07 14.70 -3.20
N GLY A 44 -6.25 13.95 -2.46
CA GLY A 44 -5.17 13.13 -3.00
C GLY A 44 -4.45 12.37 -1.90
N VAL A 45 -3.58 11.43 -2.29
CA VAL A 45 -2.74 10.67 -1.36
C VAL A 45 -1.32 10.57 -1.87
N VAL A 46 -0.35 10.79 -0.98
CA VAL A 46 1.07 10.58 -1.22
C VAL A 46 1.51 9.29 -0.54
N LEU A 47 2.10 8.37 -1.31
CA LEU A 47 2.61 7.10 -0.81
C LEU A 47 4.12 7.06 -0.98
N HIS A 48 4.84 6.86 0.12
CA HIS A 48 6.29 6.68 0.09
C HIS A 48 6.63 5.21 0.29
N SER A 49 7.14 4.57 -0.75
CA SER A 49 7.50 3.16 -0.74
C SER A 49 6.42 2.27 -0.10
N PRO A 50 5.15 2.37 -0.55
CA PRO A 50 4.04 1.70 0.12
C PRO A 50 4.24 0.19 0.08
N TRP A 51 3.89 -0.50 1.16
CA TRP A 51 3.86 -1.96 1.18
C TRP A 51 2.52 -2.46 0.60
N PRO A 52 2.49 -3.05 -0.61
CA PRO A 52 1.22 -3.24 -1.31
C PRO A 52 0.63 -4.65 -1.11
N ASN A 53 1.39 -5.62 -0.57
CA ASN A 53 1.00 -7.04 -0.58
C ASN A 53 1.62 -7.88 0.54
N LEU A 54 0.87 -8.87 1.00
CA LEU A 54 1.30 -9.81 2.05
C LEU A 54 1.75 -11.17 1.48
N GLU A 55 1.35 -11.51 0.25
CA GLU A 55 1.65 -12.76 -0.43
C GLU A 55 2.97 -12.73 -1.22
N TYR A 56 3.57 -13.90 -1.45
CA TYR A 56 4.67 -14.12 -2.41
C TYR A 56 5.92 -13.23 -2.21
N LEU A 57 6.21 -12.82 -0.97
CA LEU A 57 7.34 -11.92 -0.65
C LEU A 57 8.70 -12.46 -1.15
N ASP A 58 8.88 -13.78 -1.16
CA ASP A 58 10.10 -14.46 -1.61
C ASP A 58 10.33 -14.39 -3.13
N ARG A 59 9.27 -14.22 -3.92
CA ARG A 59 9.38 -14.07 -5.38
C ARG A 59 9.87 -12.68 -5.75
N ILE A 60 9.50 -11.69 -4.95
CA ILE A 60 9.86 -10.28 -5.15
C ILE A 60 11.30 -10.03 -4.66
N ALA A 61 11.69 -10.62 -3.51
CA ALA A 61 13.02 -10.44 -2.93
C ALA A 61 14.21 -10.90 -3.78
N ARG A 62 14.01 -11.82 -4.73
CA ARG A 62 15.12 -12.46 -5.47
C ARG A 62 15.83 -11.51 -6.43
N PHE A 63 15.23 -10.38 -6.75
CA PHE A 63 15.71 -9.46 -7.79
C PHE A 63 16.21 -8.12 -7.25
N HIS A 64 16.07 -7.87 -5.95
CA HIS A 64 16.36 -6.57 -5.34
C HIS A 64 17.35 -6.69 -4.19
N THR A 65 18.20 -5.67 -4.05
CA THR A 65 19.21 -5.57 -2.99
C THR A 65 18.77 -4.53 -1.97
N ASP A 66 17.72 -4.85 -1.21
CA ASP A 66 17.24 -3.99 -0.13
C ASP A 66 18.11 -4.19 1.12
N GLY A 67 18.93 -3.18 1.42
CA GLY A 67 19.83 -3.18 2.58
C GLY A 67 19.13 -2.91 3.91
N TYR A 68 17.88 -2.45 3.89
CA TYR A 68 17.11 -2.09 5.09
C TYR A 68 16.04 -3.13 5.42
N LEU A 69 15.22 -3.52 4.44
CA LEU A 69 14.12 -4.46 4.60
C LEU A 69 14.49 -5.86 4.09
N SER A 70 15.08 -6.68 4.95
CA SER A 70 15.34 -8.09 4.61
C SER A 70 14.05 -8.90 4.46
N LEU A 71 14.07 -9.95 3.62
CA LEU A 71 12.95 -10.87 3.46
C LEU A 71 12.49 -11.48 4.80
N LYS A 72 13.44 -11.82 5.70
CA LYS A 72 13.12 -12.34 7.03
C LYS A 72 12.33 -11.32 7.86
N LEU A 73 12.74 -10.05 7.81
CA LEU A 73 12.04 -8.97 8.49
C LEU A 73 10.64 -8.76 7.89
N ALA A 74 10.51 -8.75 6.57
CA ALA A 74 9.22 -8.64 5.89
C ALA A 74 8.24 -9.77 6.30
N TYR A 75 8.73 -11.01 6.39
CA TYR A 75 7.94 -12.13 6.93
C TYR A 75 7.50 -11.89 8.39
N SER A 76 8.40 -11.41 9.26
CA SER A 76 8.05 -11.10 10.65
C SER A 76 6.99 -9.99 10.76
N LEU A 77 7.15 -8.90 9.99
CA LEU A 77 6.20 -7.79 9.95
C LEU A 77 4.83 -8.25 9.43
N ARG A 78 4.80 -9.16 8.45
CA ARG A 78 3.55 -9.71 7.92
C ARG A 78 2.72 -10.40 8.98
N GLN A 79 3.37 -11.17 9.87
CA GLN A 79 2.67 -11.86 10.96
C GLN A 79 2.00 -10.88 11.93
N LEU A 80 2.63 -9.72 12.16
CA LEU A 80 2.04 -8.65 12.98
C LEU A 80 0.80 -8.05 12.30
N VAL A 81 0.84 -7.81 10.99
CA VAL A 81 -0.29 -7.25 10.22
C VAL A 81 -1.50 -8.18 10.26
N ILE A 82 -1.31 -9.48 10.13
CA ILE A 82 -2.42 -10.46 10.16
C ILE A 82 -2.91 -10.80 11.58
N GLY A 83 -2.33 -10.19 12.62
CA GLY A 83 -2.73 -10.38 14.02
C GLY A 83 -2.50 -11.80 14.53
N LYS A 84 -1.55 -12.55 13.95
CA LYS A 84 -1.21 -13.90 14.40
C LYS A 84 0.10 -13.86 15.17
N ASP A 85 -0.01 -13.85 16.50
CA ASP A 85 1.11 -13.84 17.46
C ASP A 85 1.98 -15.11 17.46
N THR A 86 1.75 -16.05 16.54
CA THR A 86 2.44 -17.33 16.56
C THR A 86 2.96 -17.71 15.18
N TYR A 87 4.28 -17.96 15.14
CA TYR A 87 5.02 -18.64 14.06
C TYR A 87 4.43 -20.01 13.65
N TRP A 88 3.38 -20.48 14.33
CA TRP A 88 2.79 -21.81 14.22
C TRP A 88 1.60 -21.87 13.25
N PHE A 89 1.06 -20.74 12.81
CA PHE A 89 0.02 -20.69 11.77
C PHE A 89 0.64 -20.21 10.46
N GLU A 90 0.90 -21.16 9.57
CA GLU A 90 1.16 -20.84 8.17
C GLU A 90 -0.15 -20.37 7.53
N VAL A 91 -0.19 -19.10 7.12
CA VAL A 91 -1.25 -18.59 6.24
C VAL A 91 -0.73 -18.75 4.83
N SER A 92 -1.51 -19.42 3.99
CA SER A 92 -1.12 -19.65 2.61
C SER A 92 -1.03 -18.33 1.85
N ASP A 93 -0.16 -18.25 0.84
CA ASP A 93 -0.10 -17.08 -0.04
C ASP A 93 -1.44 -16.82 -0.75
N GLU A 94 -2.27 -17.86 -0.95
CA GLU A 94 -3.62 -17.69 -1.51
C GLU A 94 -4.55 -16.94 -0.54
N GLU A 95 -4.49 -17.26 0.75
CA GLU A 95 -5.24 -16.53 1.78
C GLU A 95 -4.70 -15.10 1.96
N LEU A 96 -3.38 -14.93 1.94
CA LEU A 96 -2.76 -13.61 2.00
C LEU A 96 -3.14 -12.75 0.81
N SER A 97 -3.18 -13.33 -0.40
CA SER A 97 -3.59 -12.64 -1.62
C SER A 97 -5.00 -12.06 -1.51
N LYS A 98 -5.93 -12.78 -0.85
CA LYS A 98 -7.32 -12.32 -0.63
C LYS A 98 -7.44 -11.11 0.29
N ILE A 99 -6.46 -10.90 1.17
CA ILE A 99 -6.47 -9.76 2.10
C ILE A 99 -5.53 -8.64 1.67
N SER A 100 -4.62 -8.88 0.73
CA SER A 100 -3.67 -7.87 0.26
C SER A 100 -4.35 -6.72 -0.48
N PRO A 101 -4.01 -5.46 -0.13
CA PRO A 101 -4.72 -4.31 -0.68
C PRO A 101 -4.49 -4.15 -2.18
N LYS A 102 -3.35 -4.61 -2.72
CA LYS A 102 -3.07 -4.55 -4.16
C LYS A 102 -4.02 -5.37 -5.05
N ASN A 103 -4.77 -6.31 -4.46
CA ASN A 103 -5.64 -7.24 -5.18
C ASN A 103 -7.12 -6.83 -5.11
N ASN A 104 -7.43 -5.72 -4.45
CA ASN A 104 -8.77 -5.17 -4.34
C ASN A 104 -9.00 -4.05 -5.37
N SER A 105 -10.26 -3.60 -5.48
CA SER A 105 -10.61 -2.54 -6.43
C SER A 105 -9.98 -1.19 -6.05
N PHE A 106 -9.49 -0.47 -7.07
CA PHE A 106 -9.02 0.91 -6.98
C PHE A 106 -10.00 1.93 -7.57
N GLU A 107 -11.16 1.47 -8.05
CA GLU A 107 -12.16 2.36 -8.65
C GLU A 107 -12.58 3.47 -7.68
N GLY A 108 -12.59 4.71 -8.17
CA GLY A 108 -12.95 5.88 -7.37
C GLY A 108 -11.85 6.39 -6.44
N PHE A 109 -10.64 5.83 -6.49
CA PHE A 109 -9.49 6.40 -5.77
C PHE A 109 -9.23 7.85 -6.23
N PRO A 110 -8.78 8.73 -5.32
CA PRO A 110 -8.32 10.07 -5.69
C PRO A 110 -6.95 9.98 -6.39
N PRO A 111 -6.44 11.09 -6.97
CA PRO A 111 -5.09 11.11 -7.51
C PRO A 111 -4.04 10.68 -6.47
N LEU A 112 -3.05 9.89 -6.91
CA LEU A 112 -1.95 9.43 -6.08
C LEU A 112 -0.59 9.89 -6.61
N TYR A 113 0.29 10.26 -5.69
CA TYR A 113 1.72 10.40 -5.93
C TYR A 113 2.45 9.30 -5.17
N ILE A 114 3.12 8.41 -5.89
CA ILE A 114 3.84 7.28 -5.32
C ILE A 114 5.32 7.49 -5.57
N THR A 115 6.13 7.32 -4.53
CA THR A 115 7.60 7.26 -4.66
C THR A 115 8.07 5.87 -4.27
N ALA A 116 9.12 5.38 -4.91
CA ALA A 116 9.76 4.11 -4.55
C ALA A 116 11.20 4.07 -5.07
N GLY A 117 12.08 3.35 -4.40
CA GLY A 117 13.43 3.05 -4.84
C GLY A 117 13.50 1.80 -5.72
N THR A 118 14.40 1.79 -6.71
CA THR A 118 14.54 0.64 -7.62
C THR A 118 15.26 -0.56 -7.01
N ASN A 119 15.92 -0.38 -5.85
CA ASN A 119 16.55 -1.46 -5.07
C ASN A 119 15.69 -1.94 -3.89
N GLU A 120 14.42 -1.54 -3.81
CA GLU A 120 13.53 -1.95 -2.74
C GLU A 120 12.93 -3.34 -2.93
N LEU A 121 12.65 -4.00 -1.80
CA LEU A 121 11.97 -5.29 -1.79
C LEU A 121 10.57 -5.23 -2.44
N ALA A 122 9.86 -4.10 -2.38
CA ALA A 122 8.46 -4.00 -2.79
C ALA A 122 8.24 -3.46 -4.21
N ILE A 123 9.29 -3.04 -4.93
CA ILE A 123 9.15 -2.21 -6.14
C ILE A 123 8.30 -2.85 -7.23
N ASP A 124 8.48 -4.14 -7.52
CA ASP A 124 7.68 -4.80 -8.56
C ASP A 124 6.20 -4.89 -8.19
N ALA A 125 5.90 -5.07 -6.90
CA ALA A 125 4.52 -5.06 -6.44
C ALA A 125 3.93 -3.65 -6.42
N ILE A 126 4.74 -2.62 -6.18
CA ILE A 126 4.34 -1.20 -6.33
C ILE A 126 4.02 -0.88 -7.79
N ARG A 127 4.86 -1.33 -8.74
CA ARG A 127 4.64 -1.16 -10.19
C ARG A 127 3.36 -1.87 -10.65
N ASP A 128 3.15 -3.13 -10.27
CA ASP A 128 1.93 -3.89 -10.59
C ASP A 128 0.67 -3.21 -10.02
N MET A 129 0.72 -2.77 -8.76
CA MET A 129 -0.38 -2.03 -8.13
C MET A 129 -0.67 -0.71 -8.86
N THR A 130 0.39 0.05 -9.20
CA THR A 130 0.28 1.32 -9.92
C THR A 130 -0.40 1.13 -11.28
N GLU A 131 -0.01 0.10 -12.03
CA GLU A 131 -0.63 -0.19 -13.33
C GLU A 131 -2.10 -0.57 -13.18
N LYS A 132 -2.44 -1.40 -12.18
CA LYS A 132 -3.84 -1.73 -11.87
C LYS A 132 -4.66 -0.48 -11.52
N MET A 133 -4.12 0.44 -10.72
CA MET A 133 -4.77 1.71 -10.41
C MET A 133 -5.05 2.53 -11.67
N ARG A 134 -4.06 2.66 -12.57
CA ARG A 134 -4.23 3.37 -13.85
C ARG A 134 -5.29 2.73 -14.72
N LEU A 135 -5.31 1.40 -14.82
CA LEU A 135 -6.32 0.64 -15.55
C LEU A 135 -7.73 0.81 -14.97
N SER A 136 -7.85 1.07 -13.65
CA SER A 136 -9.10 1.46 -12.99
C SER A 136 -9.48 2.94 -13.18
N GLY A 137 -8.75 3.70 -14.01
CA GLY A 137 -9.03 5.11 -14.30
C GLY A 137 -8.49 6.09 -13.26
N VAL A 138 -7.61 5.65 -12.37
CA VAL A 138 -7.02 6.49 -11.32
C VAL A 138 -5.82 7.25 -11.86
N GLU A 139 -5.73 8.55 -11.57
CA GLU A 139 -4.54 9.35 -11.86
C GLU A 139 -3.41 8.98 -10.89
N VAL A 140 -2.33 8.37 -11.40
CA VAL A 140 -1.20 7.96 -10.57
C VAL A 140 0.13 8.34 -11.19
N ILE A 141 0.90 9.15 -10.44
CA ILE A 141 2.31 9.39 -10.70
C ILE A 141 3.11 8.39 -9.86
N LEU A 142 4.02 7.66 -10.52
CA LEU A 142 5.02 6.83 -9.86
C LEU A 142 6.39 7.44 -10.18
N ASP A 143 7.10 7.85 -9.13
CA ASP A 143 8.41 8.48 -9.17
C ASP A 143 9.44 7.51 -8.58
N GLU A 144 10.28 6.95 -9.44
CA GLU A 144 11.23 5.91 -9.09
C GLU A 144 12.63 6.49 -8.89
N GLY A 145 13.16 6.35 -7.67
CA GLY A 145 14.51 6.74 -7.33
C GLY A 145 15.51 5.63 -7.68
N GLU A 146 16.36 5.89 -8.68
CA GLU A 146 17.34 4.90 -9.13
C GLU A 146 18.36 4.55 -8.03
N GLY A 147 18.50 3.26 -7.75
CA GLY A 147 19.42 2.71 -6.76
C GLY A 147 18.99 2.92 -5.31
N LEU A 148 17.89 3.62 -5.05
CA LEU A 148 17.39 3.86 -3.70
C LEU A 148 16.78 2.59 -3.10
N MET A 149 16.87 2.48 -1.79
CA MET A 149 16.28 1.43 -0.96
C MET A 149 15.08 2.01 -0.18
N HIS A 150 14.47 1.17 0.66
CA HIS A 150 13.26 1.47 1.42
C HIS A 150 13.48 2.53 2.49
#